data_AF-A0A2R2MRG6-F1
#
_entry.id   AF-A0A2R2MRG6-F1
#
_cell.length_a   1.000
_cell.length_b   1.000
_cell.length_c   1.000
_cell.angle_alpha   90.00
_cell.angle_beta   90.00
_cell.angle_gamma   90.00
#
_symmetry.space_group_name_H-M   'P 1'
#
loop_
_entity.id
_entity.type
_entity.pdbx_description
1 polymer ?
#
loop_
_entity_poly.entity_id
_entity_poly.type
_entity_poly.pdbx_seq_one_letter_code
_entity_poly.pdbx_strand_id
1 'polypeptide(L)'
;MPVQAPQWTEFLTCPVCFNDFNGRNNIPVSLGCGHTICRTCLKQLHQNKCPFEQSLVSQPADRLPSNTALLKLLGVKLDENEDGVLSRLGPNVSHFKTSRKCIEDMAGYLHHVTGTQNNKAGNNTSLPAPLGTLSRPMQRKLVILVNCQLVEEEGRARALRAARSLGDRTVTELILLHQNPQQLSANLWAAVRARGCQFLGPAMQEEVLKLILLALENGSALSRKVLVLFVVQRLETQFPQASKTAIGHVVQLLYRASCFKVTKRDDESSLMQLKEEFRTYDALRREHDSQIVQIATEAGLRIAPEQWSSLLYGDAGHKSHMQSIIDKLQTPQSFAQSVNELVIALQRTGDPANLAKLRPQLDLMTSIDPSPGK
;
A
#
# COMPACT_ATOMS: atom_id res chain seq x y z
N MET A 1 27.77 13.80 3.08
CA MET A 1 27.00 12.55 3.23
C MET A 1 25.51 12.90 3.23
N PRO A 2 24.62 12.12 2.61
CA PRO A 2 23.19 12.34 2.76
C PRO A 2 22.80 12.18 4.23
N VAL A 3 22.14 13.18 4.80
CA VAL A 3 21.61 13.10 6.17
C VAL A 3 20.42 12.14 6.15
N GLN A 4 20.29 11.29 7.18
CA GLN A 4 19.14 10.39 7.32
C GLN A 4 17.83 11.19 7.27
N ALA A 5 16.88 10.74 6.44
CA ALA A 5 15.57 11.39 6.35
C ALA A 5 14.84 11.31 7.70
N PRO A 6 14.13 12.37 8.12
CA PRO A 6 13.44 12.39 9.40
C PRO A 6 12.34 11.33 9.48
N GLN A 7 12.10 10.82 10.69
CA GLN A 7 10.98 9.92 10.92
C GLN A 7 9.66 10.67 10.76
N TRP A 8 8.66 10.05 10.11
CA TRP A 8 7.36 10.70 9.89
C TRP A 8 6.61 11.06 11.19
N THR A 9 6.98 10.43 12.32
CA THR A 9 6.43 10.70 13.65
C THR A 9 6.99 11.97 14.29
N GLU A 10 8.11 12.49 13.78
CA GLU A 10 8.80 13.71 14.25
C GLU A 10 8.44 14.94 13.41
N PHE A 11 7.23 14.96 12.84
CA PHE A 11 6.79 15.99 11.89
C PHE A 11 6.57 17.40 12.50
N LEU A 12 6.72 17.55 13.82
CA LEU A 12 6.62 18.82 14.56
C LEU A 12 7.97 19.40 14.96
N THR A 13 9.08 18.74 14.64
CA THR A 13 10.44 19.22 14.92
C THR A 13 11.17 19.56 13.64
N CYS A 14 12.07 20.54 13.71
CA CYS A 14 12.95 20.82 12.60
C CYS A 14 14.05 19.75 12.51
N PRO A 15 14.22 19.04 11.39
CA PRO A 15 15.19 17.96 11.29
C PRO A 15 16.64 18.45 11.12
N VAL A 16 16.87 19.77 11.09
CA VAL A 16 18.20 20.39 10.98
C VAL A 16 18.71 20.83 12.35
N CYS A 17 17.89 21.56 13.12
CA CYS A 17 18.28 22.05 14.45
C CYS A 17 17.70 21.24 15.61
N PHE A 18 16.86 20.23 15.32
CA PHE A 18 16.20 19.35 16.29
C PHE A 18 15.29 20.06 17.31
N ASN A 19 14.98 21.33 17.07
CA ASN A 19 14.07 22.11 17.90
C ASN A 19 12.63 22.03 17.38
N ASP A 20 11.68 22.05 18.31
CA ASP A 20 10.24 22.13 18.01
C ASP A 20 9.92 23.37 17.17
N PHE A 21 8.99 23.20 16.23
CA PHE A 21 8.43 24.34 15.52
C PHE A 21 7.66 25.26 16.47
N ASN A 22 7.63 26.55 16.16
CA ASN A 22 6.88 27.54 16.92
C ASN A 22 6.53 28.75 16.04
N GLY A 23 5.66 29.63 16.55
CA GLY A 23 5.23 30.86 15.87
C GLY A 23 6.22 32.02 15.91
N ARG A 24 7.47 31.82 16.36
CA ARG A 24 8.46 32.90 16.54
C ARG A 24 9.72 32.64 15.72
N ASN A 25 10.66 31.87 16.26
CA ASN A 25 12.00 31.68 15.69
C ASN A 25 12.12 30.37 14.90
N ASN A 26 11.26 29.39 15.17
CA ASN A 26 11.26 28.07 14.53
C ASN A 26 10.00 27.89 13.67
N ILE A 27 9.72 28.86 12.80
CA ILE A 27 8.54 28.82 11.93
C ILE A 27 8.72 27.70 10.90
N PRO A 28 7.81 26.71 10.81
CA PRO A 28 7.93 25.61 9.85
C PRO A 28 7.71 26.12 8.42
N VAL A 29 8.56 25.71 7.49
CA VAL A 29 8.45 26.01 6.06
C VAL A 29 8.60 24.69 5.29
N SER A 30 7.52 24.28 4.64
CA SER A 30 7.53 23.14 3.72
C SER A 30 8.26 23.50 2.44
N LEU A 31 9.04 22.57 1.91
CA LEU A 31 9.72 22.69 0.62
C LEU A 31 9.00 21.85 -0.44
N GLY A 32 9.22 22.13 -1.72
CA GLY A 32 8.67 21.34 -2.83
C GLY A 32 8.99 19.85 -2.73
N CYS A 33 10.14 19.51 -2.13
CA CYS A 33 10.54 18.16 -1.78
C CYS A 33 9.66 17.42 -0.74
N GLY A 34 8.72 18.09 -0.09
CA GLY A 34 7.91 17.52 1.00
C GLY A 34 8.65 17.42 2.34
N HIS A 35 9.87 17.94 2.46
CA HIS A 35 10.52 18.16 3.75
C HIS A 35 10.12 19.51 4.32
N THR A 36 9.97 19.57 5.65
CA THR A 36 9.67 20.80 6.39
C THR A 36 10.85 21.15 7.28
N ILE A 37 11.35 22.38 7.16
CA ILE A 37 12.47 22.89 7.97
C ILE A 37 12.10 24.26 8.55
N CYS A 38 12.74 24.69 9.63
CA CYS A 38 12.43 25.98 10.20
C CYS A 38 13.02 27.11 9.33
N ARG A 39 12.36 28.27 9.33
CA ARG A 39 12.76 29.45 8.53
C ARG A 39 14.21 29.88 8.78
N THR A 40 14.68 29.79 10.03
CA THR A 40 16.05 30.12 10.42
C THR A 40 17.07 29.18 9.78
N CYS A 41 16.83 27.86 9.85
CA CYS A 41 17.70 26.87 9.19
C CYS A 41 17.64 26.97 7.67
N LEU A 42 16.47 27.27 7.10
CA LEU A 42 16.31 27.45 5.66
C LEU A 42 17.17 28.59 5.12
N LYS A 43 17.29 29.72 5.84
CA LYS A 43 18.17 30.84 5.47
C LYS A 43 19.67 30.51 5.51
N GLN A 44 20.04 29.46 6.24
CA GLN A 44 21.42 29.03 6.45
C GLN A 44 21.81 27.82 5.58
N LEU A 45 20.91 27.35 4.69
CA LEU A 45 21.23 26.22 3.82
C LEU A 45 22.34 26.58 2.83
N HIS A 46 23.36 25.73 2.78
CA HIS A 46 24.39 25.82 1.75
C HIS A 46 23.78 25.47 0.37
N GLN A 47 24.11 26.28 -0.63
CA GLN A 47 23.73 26.08 -2.04
C GLN A 47 22.22 25.99 -2.33
N ASN A 48 21.34 26.44 -1.42
CA ASN A 48 19.88 26.36 -1.57
C ASN A 48 19.38 24.95 -1.91
N LYS A 49 19.99 23.91 -1.31
CA LYS A 49 19.58 22.51 -1.51
C LYS A 49 19.00 21.93 -0.23
N CYS A 50 17.96 21.11 -0.38
CA CYS A 50 17.45 20.30 0.72
C CYS A 50 18.57 19.38 1.26
N PRO A 51 18.84 19.34 2.57
CA PRO A 51 19.94 18.54 3.13
C PRO A 51 19.69 17.02 3.07
N PHE A 52 18.45 16.58 2.77
CA PHE A 52 18.05 15.18 2.74
C PHE A 52 18.06 14.59 1.32
N GLU A 53 17.37 15.22 0.38
CA GLU A 53 17.27 14.73 -1.01
C GLU A 53 18.03 15.57 -2.04
N GLN A 54 18.78 16.59 -1.60
CA GLN A 54 19.58 17.49 -2.44
C GLN A 54 18.83 18.26 -3.54
N SER A 55 17.50 18.19 -3.54
CA SER A 55 16.62 18.98 -4.42
C SER A 55 16.85 20.48 -4.21
N LEU A 56 16.89 21.21 -5.32
CA LEU A 56 17.01 22.66 -5.31
C LEU A 56 15.75 23.28 -4.71
N VAL A 57 15.95 24.22 -3.78
CA VAL A 57 14.89 25.06 -3.25
C VAL A 57 14.65 26.19 -4.25
N SER A 58 13.49 26.17 -4.92
CA SER A 58 13.24 27.03 -6.07
C SER A 58 13.06 28.51 -5.70
N GLN A 59 12.74 28.80 -4.44
CA GLN A 59 12.52 30.16 -3.93
C GLN A 59 13.28 30.43 -2.63
N PRO A 60 13.74 31.68 -2.40
CA PRO A 60 14.35 32.05 -1.12
C PRO A 60 13.35 31.91 0.04
N ALA A 61 13.88 31.69 1.25
CA ALA A 61 13.11 31.42 2.47
C ALA A 61 11.93 32.39 2.67
N ASP A 62 12.17 33.68 2.49
CA ASP A 62 11.20 34.75 2.73
C ASP A 62 10.03 34.76 1.74
N ARG A 63 10.15 34.03 0.62
CA ARG A 63 9.07 33.87 -0.35
C ARG A 63 8.21 32.65 -0.12
N LEU A 64 8.63 31.70 0.72
CA LEU A 64 7.84 30.51 1.03
C LEU A 64 6.90 30.77 2.23
N PRO A 65 5.61 30.41 2.11
CA PRO A 65 4.66 30.55 3.22
C PRO A 65 5.02 29.61 4.37
N SER A 66 4.56 29.98 5.56
CA SER A 66 4.66 29.10 6.72
C SER A 66 3.72 27.90 6.59
N ASN A 67 4.08 26.77 7.20
CA ASN A 67 3.17 25.63 7.31
C ASN A 67 2.18 25.88 8.46
N THR A 68 1.09 26.56 8.12
CA THR A 68 0.02 26.93 9.05
C THR A 68 -0.69 25.72 9.66
N ALA A 69 -0.75 24.58 8.96
CA ALA A 69 -1.34 23.35 9.49
C ALA A 69 -0.54 22.82 10.69
N LEU A 70 0.79 22.80 10.61
CA LEU A 70 1.66 22.42 11.74
C LEU A 70 1.59 23.44 12.88
N LEU A 71 1.53 24.73 12.57
CA LEU A 71 1.39 25.78 13.59
C LEU A 71 0.06 25.70 14.35
N LYS A 72 -1.06 25.38 13.66
CA LYS A 72 -2.36 25.13 14.31
C LYS A 72 -2.31 23.93 15.25
N LEU A 73 -1.63 22.85 14.86
CA LEU A 73 -1.42 21.67 15.72
C LEU A 73 -0.68 22.01 17.02
N LEU A 74 0.20 23.01 16.97
CA LEU A 74 0.97 23.53 18.10
C LEU A 74 0.23 24.62 18.91
N GLY A 75 -1.02 24.94 18.56
CA GLY A 75 -1.81 25.98 19.23
C GLY A 75 -1.32 27.41 18.98
N VAL A 76 -0.50 27.62 17.94
CA VAL A 76 -0.01 28.96 17.57
C VAL A 76 -1.12 29.75 16.90
N LYS A 77 -1.41 30.95 17.41
CA LYS A 77 -2.33 31.89 16.75
C LYS A 77 -1.66 32.40 15.47
N LEU A 78 -2.34 32.24 14.35
CA LEU A 78 -1.87 32.69 13.04
C LEU A 78 -2.31 34.13 12.79
N ASP A 79 -1.38 34.97 12.35
CA ASP A 79 -1.72 36.29 11.82
C ASP A 79 -2.27 36.12 10.40
N GLU A 80 -3.45 36.69 10.12
CA GLU A 80 -4.16 36.49 8.85
C GLU A 80 -3.49 37.21 7.65
N ASN A 81 -2.50 38.07 7.90
CA ASN A 81 -1.80 38.87 6.89
C ASN A 81 -0.60 38.15 6.28
N GLU A 82 -0.85 37.11 5.47
CA GLU A 82 0.14 36.55 4.52
C GLU A 82 0.03 37.20 3.11
N ASP A 83 -0.38 38.48 3.04
CA ASP A 83 -0.73 39.18 1.79
C ASP A 83 0.40 39.22 0.75
N GLY A 84 1.66 39.30 1.21
CA GLY A 84 2.83 39.36 0.32
C GLY A 84 3.06 38.08 -0.50
N VAL A 85 2.79 36.90 0.08
CA VAL A 85 2.97 35.61 -0.62
C VAL A 85 1.77 35.32 -1.52
N LEU A 86 0.57 35.67 -1.05
CA LEU A 86 -0.69 35.42 -1.74
C LEU A 86 -0.84 36.27 -3.00
N SER A 87 -0.39 37.53 -2.99
CA SER A 87 -0.49 38.44 -4.14
C SER A 87 0.05 37.85 -5.45
N ARG A 88 1.09 37.01 -5.38
CA ARG A 88 1.75 36.38 -6.55
C ARG A 88 0.96 35.25 -7.18
N LEU A 89 -0.04 34.70 -6.48
CA LEU A 89 -0.89 33.64 -7.01
C LEU A 89 -1.97 34.18 -7.96
N GLY A 90 -2.14 35.52 -8.01
CA GLY A 90 -3.08 36.19 -8.91
C GLY A 90 -4.50 35.60 -8.82
N PRO A 91 -5.08 35.10 -9.92
CA PRO A 91 -6.43 34.53 -9.92
C PRO A 91 -6.56 33.25 -9.08
N ASN A 92 -5.46 32.57 -8.77
CA ASN A 92 -5.46 31.28 -8.07
C ASN A 92 -5.49 31.40 -6.54
N VAL A 93 -5.52 32.62 -5.99
CA VAL A 93 -5.52 32.85 -4.53
C VAL A 93 -6.69 32.16 -3.83
N SER A 94 -7.89 32.18 -4.43
CA SER A 94 -9.07 31.54 -3.86
C SER A 94 -8.90 30.03 -3.75
N HIS A 95 -8.41 29.39 -4.81
CA HIS A 95 -8.10 27.95 -4.82
C HIS A 95 -7.04 27.59 -3.79
N PHE A 96 -5.95 28.36 -3.70
CA PHE A 96 -4.90 28.14 -2.70
C PHE A 96 -5.46 28.23 -1.28
N LYS A 97 -6.24 29.28 -0.96
CA LYS A 97 -6.84 29.46 0.38
C LYS A 97 -7.74 28.28 0.75
N THR A 98 -8.57 27.82 -0.18
CA THR A 98 -9.44 26.65 0.01
C THR A 98 -8.61 25.38 0.23
N SER A 99 -7.62 25.09 -0.62
CA SER A 99 -6.76 23.91 -0.46
C SER A 99 -5.99 23.92 0.85
N ARG A 100 -5.42 25.08 1.24
CA ARG A 100 -4.72 25.27 2.51
C ARG A 100 -5.66 24.97 3.69
N LYS A 101 -6.86 25.54 3.67
CA LYS A 101 -7.87 25.31 4.73
C LYS A 101 -8.24 23.83 4.84
N CYS A 102 -8.47 23.13 3.73
CA CYS A 102 -8.75 21.70 3.75
C CYS A 102 -7.61 20.89 4.40
N ILE A 103 -6.34 21.19 4.07
CA ILE A 103 -5.19 20.51 4.68
C ILE A 103 -5.08 20.83 6.17
N GLU A 104 -5.33 22.09 6.58
CA GLU A 104 -5.36 22.49 7.99
C GLU A 104 -6.45 21.76 8.78
N ASP A 105 -7.67 21.67 8.23
CA ASP A 105 -8.79 20.97 8.87
C ASP A 105 -8.48 19.47 9.00
N MET A 106 -7.90 18.86 7.97
CA MET A 106 -7.45 17.47 8.01
C MET A 106 -6.30 17.26 9.01
N ALA A 107 -5.38 18.22 9.15
CA ALA A 107 -4.26 18.11 10.08
C ALA A 107 -4.75 17.94 11.53
N GLY A 108 -5.91 18.48 11.89
CA GLY A 108 -6.53 18.28 13.21
C GLY A 108 -6.67 16.82 13.63
N TYR A 109 -6.77 15.87 12.69
CA TYR A 109 -6.79 14.44 13.02
C TYR A 109 -5.44 13.88 13.51
N LEU A 110 -4.36 14.68 13.51
CA LEU A 110 -3.04 14.31 14.00
C LEU A 110 -2.78 14.69 15.47
N HIS A 111 -3.71 15.36 16.17
CA HIS A 111 -3.53 15.74 17.58
C HIS A 111 -3.21 14.56 18.51
N HIS A 112 -3.67 13.34 18.22
CA HIS A 112 -3.35 12.18 19.06
C HIS A 112 -1.92 11.65 18.85
N VAL A 113 -1.28 11.98 17.73
CA VAL A 113 0.13 11.66 17.49
C VAL A 113 1.04 12.57 18.33
N THR A 114 0.56 13.76 18.70
CA THR A 114 1.33 14.71 19.53
C THR A 114 1.34 14.30 21.01
N GLY A 115 0.27 13.63 21.50
CA GLY A 115 0.19 13.15 22.89
C GLY A 115 1.12 11.99 23.22
N THR A 116 1.51 11.16 22.24
CA THR A 116 2.43 10.03 22.45
C THR A 116 3.91 10.43 22.42
N GLN A 117 4.27 11.61 21.91
CA GLN A 117 5.66 12.09 22.01
C GLN A 117 6.10 12.35 23.45
N ASN A 118 5.17 12.63 24.38
CA ASN A 118 5.48 12.75 25.81
C ASN A 118 5.70 11.41 26.52
N ASN A 119 5.38 10.27 25.89
CA ASN A 119 5.64 8.93 26.42
C ASN A 119 6.60 8.17 25.50
N LYS A 120 7.89 8.30 25.77
CA LYS A 120 8.95 7.43 25.24
C LYS A 120 8.77 5.99 25.73
N ALA A 121 7.82 5.25 25.15
CA ALA A 121 7.72 3.80 25.31
C ALA A 121 7.27 3.19 23.98
N GLY A 122 8.23 2.68 23.22
CA GLY A 122 7.97 1.91 22.01
C GLY A 122 7.19 0.66 22.36
N ASN A 123 5.97 0.55 21.85
CA ASN A 123 5.33 -0.75 21.66
C ASN A 123 4.66 -0.78 20.29
N ASN A 124 5.08 -1.76 19.49
CA ASN A 124 4.53 -2.11 18.18
C ASN A 124 3.36 -3.08 18.33
N THR A 125 2.39 -2.74 19.17
CA THR A 125 1.16 -3.52 19.29
C THR A 125 0.04 -2.84 18.51
N SER A 126 -0.52 -3.58 17.57
CA SER A 126 -1.72 -3.25 16.79
C SER A 126 -2.97 -3.31 17.67
N LEU A 127 -3.07 -2.42 18.65
CA LEU A 127 -4.34 -2.19 19.34
C LEU A 127 -5.25 -1.36 18.42
N PRO A 128 -6.56 -1.63 18.40
CA PRO A 128 -7.50 -0.76 17.71
C PRO A 128 -7.35 0.65 18.26
N ALA A 129 -7.14 1.61 17.37
CA ALA A 129 -7.10 3.01 17.74
C ALA A 129 -8.47 3.36 18.39
N PRO A 130 -8.53 4.13 19.49
CA PRO A 130 -9.79 4.49 20.12
C PRO A 130 -10.74 5.13 19.10
N LEU A 131 -12.05 4.91 19.24
CA LEU A 131 -13.07 5.44 18.32
C LEU A 131 -12.80 6.92 18.01
N GLY A 132 -12.64 7.24 16.72
CA GLY A 132 -12.37 8.60 16.24
C GLY A 132 -10.90 8.90 15.89
N THR A 133 -9.98 7.94 16.04
CA THR A 133 -8.57 8.13 15.69
C THR A 133 -8.19 7.40 14.39
N LEU A 134 -7.44 8.10 13.52
CA LEU A 134 -6.96 7.54 12.26
C LEU A 134 -5.92 6.43 12.51
N SER A 135 -5.90 5.40 11.67
CA SER A 135 -4.88 4.36 11.73
C SER A 135 -3.46 4.92 11.48
N ARG A 136 -2.40 4.25 11.95
CA ARG A 136 -1.01 4.67 11.68
C ARG A 136 -0.72 4.84 10.16
N PRO A 137 -1.14 3.93 9.26
CA PRO A 137 -0.99 4.14 7.81
C PRO A 137 -1.69 5.40 7.30
N MET A 138 -2.87 5.71 7.82
CA MET A 138 -3.61 6.91 7.45
C MET A 138 -2.91 8.19 7.95
N GLN A 139 -2.48 8.20 9.23
CA GLN A 139 -1.70 9.29 9.82
C GLN A 139 -0.43 9.58 9.04
N ARG A 140 0.34 8.54 8.67
CA ARG A 140 1.56 8.71 7.85
C ARG A 140 1.28 9.38 6.51
N LYS A 141 0.23 8.97 5.81
CA LYS A 141 -0.17 9.58 4.52
C LYS A 141 -0.66 11.01 4.69
N LEU A 142 -1.34 11.29 5.81
CA LEU A 142 -1.80 12.63 6.14
C LEU A 142 -0.63 13.58 6.43
N VAL A 143 0.39 13.12 7.17
CA VAL A 143 1.63 13.88 7.39
C VAL A 143 2.32 14.22 6.06
N ILE A 144 2.33 13.30 5.08
CA ILE A 144 2.86 13.59 3.74
C ILE A 144 2.09 14.73 3.07
N LEU A 145 0.75 14.72 3.14
CA LEU A 145 -0.08 15.80 2.59
C LEU A 145 0.17 17.14 3.31
N VAL A 146 0.26 17.13 4.64
CA VAL A 146 0.52 18.32 5.47
C VAL A 146 1.87 18.98 5.13
N ASN A 147 2.87 18.20 4.74
CA ASN A 147 4.19 18.72 4.38
C ASN A 147 4.31 19.18 2.91
N CYS A 148 3.23 19.18 2.12
CA CYS A 148 3.28 19.64 0.74
C CYS A 148 3.29 21.17 0.63
N GLN A 149 4.19 21.73 -0.20
CA GLN A 149 4.29 23.17 -0.43
C GLN A 149 3.45 23.62 -1.64
N LEU A 150 2.23 24.11 -1.40
CA LEU A 150 1.26 24.37 -2.48
C LEU A 150 1.60 25.55 -3.41
N VAL A 151 2.51 26.46 -3.02
CA VAL A 151 2.93 27.55 -3.91
C VAL A 151 3.88 27.06 -5.01
N GLU A 152 4.53 25.92 -4.80
CA GLU A 152 5.45 25.31 -5.76
C GLU A 152 4.75 24.22 -6.58
N GLU A 153 5.12 24.09 -7.86
CA GLU A 153 4.54 23.09 -8.76
C GLU A 153 4.78 21.67 -8.27
N GLU A 154 6.02 21.35 -7.91
CA GLU A 154 6.38 20.04 -7.36
C GLU A 154 5.62 19.71 -6.06
N GLY A 155 5.40 20.73 -5.22
CA GLY A 155 4.62 20.56 -4.00
C GLY A 155 3.13 20.31 -4.27
N ARG A 156 2.54 20.93 -5.32
CA ARG A 156 1.17 20.61 -5.78
C ARG A 156 1.09 19.20 -6.36
N ALA A 157 2.06 18.77 -7.16
CA ALA A 157 2.11 17.42 -7.70
C ALA A 157 2.24 16.36 -6.60
N ARG A 158 3.07 16.61 -5.56
CA ARG A 158 3.11 15.78 -4.35
C ARG A 158 1.78 15.79 -3.60
N ALA A 159 1.12 16.93 -3.45
CA ALA A 159 -0.18 17.04 -2.76
C ALA A 159 -1.27 16.21 -3.45
N LEU A 160 -1.36 16.24 -4.78
CA LEU A 160 -2.31 15.42 -5.55
C LEU A 160 -2.04 13.92 -5.36
N ARG A 161 -0.78 13.49 -5.43
CA ARG A 161 -0.40 12.09 -5.16
C ARG A 161 -0.71 11.67 -3.72
N ALA A 162 -0.44 12.54 -2.75
CA ALA A 162 -0.75 12.30 -1.34
C ALA A 162 -2.26 12.19 -1.11
N ALA A 163 -3.06 13.08 -1.72
CA ALA A 163 -4.52 13.02 -1.68
C ALA A 163 -5.03 11.68 -2.27
N ARG A 164 -4.59 11.31 -3.47
CA ARG A 164 -4.93 10.00 -4.07
C ARG A 164 -4.59 8.84 -3.13
N SER A 165 -3.41 8.87 -2.52
CA SER A 165 -2.96 7.84 -1.59
C SER A 165 -3.82 7.75 -0.32
N LEU A 166 -4.29 8.88 0.19
CA LEU A 166 -5.25 8.94 1.30
C LEU A 166 -6.59 8.33 0.90
N GLY A 167 -7.11 8.67 -0.28
CA GLY A 167 -8.38 8.11 -0.78
C GLY A 167 -8.34 6.59 -0.91
N ASP A 168 -7.28 6.06 -1.52
CA ASP A 168 -7.06 4.61 -1.67
C ASP A 168 -6.99 3.90 -0.31
N ARG A 169 -6.28 4.52 0.64
CA ARG A 169 -6.21 3.99 2.00
C ARG A 169 -7.56 4.04 2.72
N THR A 170 -8.34 5.10 2.52
CA THR A 170 -9.68 5.23 3.11
C THR A 170 -10.59 4.12 2.62
N VAL A 171 -10.61 3.86 1.31
CA VAL A 171 -11.40 2.77 0.72
C VAL A 171 -10.98 1.42 1.29
N THR A 172 -9.68 1.17 1.42
CA THR A 172 -9.17 -0.07 2.04
C THR A 172 -9.68 -0.22 3.47
N GLU A 173 -9.65 0.83 4.29
CA GLU A 173 -10.13 0.76 5.68
C GLU A 173 -11.64 0.56 5.76
N LEU A 174 -12.41 1.21 4.87
CA LEU A 174 -13.85 0.99 4.78
C LEU A 174 -14.17 -0.45 4.39
N ILE A 175 -13.48 -1.05 3.42
CA ILE A 175 -13.67 -2.47 3.04
C ILE A 175 -13.39 -3.38 4.24
N LEU A 176 -12.31 -3.12 4.98
CA LEU A 176 -11.96 -3.93 6.17
C LEU A 176 -13.05 -3.90 7.24
N LEU A 177 -13.74 -2.77 7.43
CA LEU A 177 -14.88 -2.69 8.36
C LEU A 177 -16.07 -3.56 7.94
N HIS A 178 -16.22 -3.82 6.64
CA HIS A 178 -17.28 -4.68 6.09
C HIS A 178 -16.84 -6.14 5.95
N GLN A 179 -15.60 -6.47 6.29
CA GLN A 179 -15.05 -7.81 6.19
C GLN A 179 -15.16 -8.53 7.54
N ASN A 180 -15.80 -9.71 7.56
CA ASN A 180 -15.88 -10.54 8.75
C ASN A 180 -14.55 -11.29 8.95
N PRO A 181 -13.77 -11.01 10.01
CA PRO A 181 -12.46 -11.63 10.21
C PRO A 181 -12.56 -13.12 10.55
N GLN A 182 -13.63 -13.57 11.23
CA GLN A 182 -13.82 -14.97 11.61
C GLN A 182 -14.05 -15.88 10.39
N GLN A 183 -14.64 -15.34 9.31
CA GLN A 183 -14.92 -16.08 8.07
C GLN A 183 -13.89 -15.87 6.97
N LEU A 184 -12.86 -15.05 7.19
CA LEU A 184 -11.92 -14.63 6.15
C LEU A 184 -11.19 -15.81 5.48
N SER A 185 -10.63 -16.72 6.27
CA SER A 185 -9.95 -17.92 5.77
C SER A 185 -10.90 -18.84 5.00
N ALA A 186 -12.10 -19.06 5.53
CA ALA A 186 -13.11 -19.89 4.88
C ALA A 186 -13.53 -19.32 3.51
N ASN A 187 -13.73 -18.00 3.43
CA ASN A 187 -14.08 -17.29 2.21
C ASN A 187 -12.94 -17.34 1.17
N LEU A 188 -11.69 -17.17 1.62
CA LEU A 188 -10.51 -17.32 0.76
C LEU A 188 -10.49 -18.71 0.10
N TRP A 189 -10.58 -19.76 0.90
CA TRP A 189 -10.49 -21.12 0.37
C TRP A 189 -11.71 -21.50 -0.47
N ALA A 190 -12.90 -20.93 -0.19
CA ALA A 190 -14.06 -21.07 -1.06
C ALA A 190 -13.80 -20.42 -2.43
N ALA A 191 -13.23 -19.22 -2.47
CA ALA A 191 -12.88 -18.51 -3.71
C ALA A 191 -11.80 -19.24 -4.54
N VAL A 192 -10.82 -19.87 -3.88
CA VAL A 192 -9.81 -20.72 -4.53
C VAL A 192 -10.46 -21.97 -5.14
N ARG A 193 -11.31 -22.67 -4.37
CA ARG A 193 -12.02 -23.87 -4.85
C ARG A 193 -12.99 -23.57 -5.99
N ALA A 194 -13.69 -22.43 -5.95
CA ALA A 194 -14.60 -22.00 -7.02
C ALA A 194 -13.89 -21.82 -8.38
N ARG A 195 -12.57 -21.67 -8.39
CA ARG A 195 -11.73 -21.57 -9.60
C ARG A 195 -11.09 -22.92 -10.00
N GLY A 196 -11.56 -24.03 -9.43
CA GLY A 196 -11.00 -25.37 -9.65
C GLY A 196 -9.58 -25.54 -9.12
N CYS A 197 -9.19 -24.70 -8.16
CA CYS A 197 -7.86 -24.68 -7.56
C CYS A 197 -7.91 -25.17 -6.11
N GLN A 198 -6.76 -25.53 -5.55
CA GLN A 198 -6.68 -25.97 -4.17
C GLN A 198 -5.33 -25.60 -3.55
N PHE A 199 -5.36 -25.27 -2.26
CA PHE A 199 -4.18 -25.16 -1.41
C PHE A 199 -4.29 -26.26 -0.35
N LEU A 200 -3.24 -27.06 -0.19
CA LEU A 200 -3.27 -28.30 0.61
C LEU A 200 -2.73 -28.11 2.04
N GLY A 201 -2.47 -26.87 2.44
CA GLY A 201 -1.77 -26.53 3.68
C GLY A 201 -0.26 -26.39 3.45
N PRO A 202 0.47 -25.67 4.32
CA PRO A 202 1.85 -25.25 4.08
C PRO A 202 2.80 -26.40 3.68
N ALA A 203 2.90 -27.44 4.51
CA ALA A 203 3.85 -28.54 4.30
C ALA A 203 3.54 -29.36 3.04
N MET A 204 2.28 -29.78 2.87
CA MET A 204 1.89 -30.60 1.72
C MET A 204 1.98 -29.82 0.41
N GLN A 205 1.65 -28.52 0.41
CA GLN A 205 1.76 -27.67 -0.77
C GLN A 205 3.21 -27.50 -1.21
N GLU A 206 4.13 -27.29 -0.26
CA GLU A 206 5.55 -27.19 -0.54
C GLU A 206 6.10 -28.45 -1.23
N GLU A 207 5.79 -29.63 -0.71
CA GLU A 207 6.25 -30.89 -1.30
C GLU A 207 5.64 -31.14 -2.69
N VAL A 208 4.37 -30.79 -2.90
CA VAL A 208 3.75 -30.86 -4.24
C VAL A 208 4.48 -29.96 -5.24
N LEU A 209 4.81 -28.73 -4.87
CA LEU A 209 5.53 -27.81 -5.75
C LEU A 209 6.95 -28.31 -6.06
N LYS A 210 7.67 -28.87 -5.08
CA LYS A 210 8.99 -29.49 -5.30
C LYS A 210 8.91 -30.68 -6.25
N LEU A 211 7.89 -31.54 -6.12
CA LEU A 211 7.70 -32.69 -7.00
C LEU A 211 7.32 -32.27 -8.44
N ILE A 212 6.51 -31.22 -8.60
CA ILE A 212 6.21 -30.65 -9.93
C ILE A 212 7.49 -30.08 -10.55
N LEU A 213 8.32 -29.39 -9.76
CA LEU A 213 9.58 -28.85 -10.22
C LEU A 213 10.52 -29.98 -10.66
N LEU A 214 10.72 -31.01 -9.83
CA LEU A 214 11.52 -32.19 -10.16
C LEU A 214 11.11 -32.84 -11.49
N ALA A 215 9.82 -32.86 -11.79
CA ALA A 215 9.30 -33.45 -13.03
C ALA A 215 9.55 -32.60 -14.29
N LEU A 216 9.72 -31.29 -14.15
CA LEU A 216 9.65 -30.33 -15.27
C LEU A 216 10.84 -29.36 -15.35
N GLU A 217 11.73 -29.30 -14.35
CA GLU A 217 12.84 -28.34 -14.27
C GLU A 217 13.87 -28.53 -15.40
N ASN A 218 14.03 -29.75 -15.90
CA ASN A 218 14.88 -30.04 -17.05
C ASN A 218 14.23 -29.67 -18.40
N GLY A 219 13.04 -29.05 -18.37
CA GLY A 219 12.29 -28.69 -19.56
C GLY A 219 11.47 -29.84 -20.16
N SER A 220 11.25 -30.92 -19.43
CA SER A 220 10.32 -31.99 -19.85
C SER A 220 8.91 -31.45 -20.10
N ALA A 221 8.24 -32.00 -21.11
CA ALA A 221 6.86 -31.67 -21.44
C ALA A 221 5.96 -32.87 -21.11
N LEU A 222 5.12 -32.74 -20.08
CA LEU A 222 4.25 -33.81 -19.61
C LEU A 222 2.78 -33.45 -19.80
N SER A 223 1.93 -34.45 -20.08
CA SER A 223 0.49 -34.23 -20.02
C SER A 223 0.04 -34.07 -18.56
N ARG A 224 -1.10 -33.38 -18.35
CA ARG A 224 -1.68 -33.18 -17.00
C ARG A 224 -1.84 -34.52 -16.25
N LYS A 225 -2.32 -35.56 -16.93
CA LYS A 225 -2.53 -36.89 -16.34
C LYS A 225 -1.21 -37.50 -15.84
N VAL A 226 -0.16 -37.42 -16.66
CA VAL A 226 1.16 -37.99 -16.32
C VAL A 226 1.79 -37.23 -15.15
N LEU A 227 1.77 -35.89 -15.19
CA LEU A 227 2.29 -35.06 -14.10
C LEU A 227 1.57 -35.32 -12.77
N VAL A 228 0.24 -35.38 -12.79
CA VAL A 228 -0.56 -35.66 -11.58
C VAL A 228 -0.21 -37.03 -11.01
N LEU A 229 -0.10 -38.07 -11.85
CA LEU A 229 0.27 -39.41 -11.39
C LEU A 229 1.69 -39.44 -10.80
N PHE A 230 2.65 -38.77 -11.43
CA PHE A 230 4.03 -38.66 -10.93
C PHE A 230 4.08 -38.09 -9.51
N VAL A 231 3.35 -37.00 -9.27
CA VAL A 231 3.31 -36.33 -7.96
C VAL A 231 2.60 -37.20 -6.92
N VAL A 232 1.41 -37.71 -7.23
CA VAL A 232 0.60 -38.53 -6.29
C VAL A 232 1.38 -39.74 -5.81
N GLN A 233 2.00 -40.51 -6.72
CA GLN A 233 2.75 -41.73 -6.36
C GLN A 233 3.93 -41.47 -5.41
N ARG A 234 4.54 -40.29 -5.48
CA ARG A 234 5.65 -39.90 -4.60
C ARG A 234 5.15 -39.31 -3.28
N LEU A 235 4.01 -38.62 -3.30
CA LEU A 235 3.47 -37.90 -2.15
C LEU A 235 2.67 -38.81 -1.19
N GLU A 236 1.98 -39.83 -1.69
CA GLU A 236 1.10 -40.72 -0.90
C GLU A 236 1.81 -41.40 0.29
N THR A 237 3.13 -41.62 0.19
CA THR A 237 3.93 -42.20 1.28
C THR A 237 4.01 -41.31 2.52
N GLN A 238 4.01 -39.99 2.33
CA GLN A 238 4.13 -39.00 3.42
C GLN A 238 2.79 -38.35 3.75
N PHE A 239 1.89 -38.23 2.77
CA PHE A 239 0.58 -37.61 2.91
C PHE A 239 -0.51 -38.54 2.34
N PRO A 240 -1.06 -39.47 3.13
CA PRO A 240 -2.04 -40.45 2.68
C PRO A 240 -3.35 -39.85 2.13
N GLN A 241 -3.66 -38.61 2.48
CA GLN A 241 -4.80 -37.84 1.96
C GLN A 241 -4.58 -37.29 0.54
N ALA A 242 -3.39 -37.48 -0.05
CA ALA A 242 -3.11 -37.09 -1.43
C ALA A 242 -4.04 -37.82 -2.39
N SER A 243 -4.64 -37.08 -3.32
CA SER A 243 -5.49 -37.65 -4.36
C SER A 243 -5.23 -37.00 -5.70
N LYS A 244 -5.49 -37.75 -6.79
CA LYS A 244 -5.36 -37.25 -8.17
C LYS A 244 -6.16 -35.96 -8.38
N THR A 245 -7.33 -35.85 -7.78
CA THR A 245 -8.19 -34.65 -7.85
C THR A 245 -7.54 -33.46 -7.14
N ALA A 246 -7.08 -33.64 -5.90
CA ALA A 246 -6.46 -32.56 -5.13
C ALA A 246 -5.18 -32.03 -5.81
N ILE A 247 -4.30 -32.94 -6.26
CA ILE A 247 -3.09 -32.56 -7.00
C ILE A 247 -3.44 -31.94 -8.35
N GLY A 248 -4.46 -32.46 -9.04
CA GLY A 248 -4.99 -31.87 -10.26
C GLY A 248 -5.41 -30.41 -10.07
N HIS A 249 -5.98 -30.05 -8.92
CA HIS A 249 -6.34 -28.66 -8.58
C HIS A 249 -5.12 -27.79 -8.24
N VAL A 250 -4.05 -28.35 -7.68
CA VAL A 250 -2.78 -27.61 -7.51
C VAL A 250 -2.14 -27.30 -8.87
N VAL A 251 -2.11 -28.29 -9.77
CA VAL A 251 -1.64 -28.07 -11.16
C VAL A 251 -2.53 -27.04 -11.87
N GLN A 252 -3.83 -27.02 -11.60
CA GLN A 252 -4.75 -26.00 -12.12
C GLN A 252 -4.37 -24.59 -11.66
N LEU A 253 -3.95 -24.44 -10.39
CA LEU A 253 -3.52 -23.17 -9.84
C LEU A 253 -2.30 -22.62 -10.57
N LEU A 254 -1.28 -23.46 -10.78
CA LEU A 254 -0.09 -23.10 -11.57
C LEU A 254 -0.40 -22.81 -13.04
N TYR A 255 -1.40 -23.50 -13.61
CA TYR A 255 -1.89 -23.21 -14.95
C TYR A 255 -2.53 -21.81 -15.03
N ARG A 256 -3.37 -21.44 -14.05
CA ARG A 256 -3.95 -20.10 -13.97
C ARG A 256 -2.88 -19.02 -13.77
N ALA A 257 -1.88 -19.34 -12.96
CA ALA A 257 -0.69 -18.51 -12.74
C ALA A 257 0.21 -18.39 -13.98
N SER A 258 -0.18 -19.00 -15.11
CA SER A 258 0.55 -18.94 -16.38
C SER A 258 1.98 -19.48 -16.28
N CYS A 259 2.22 -20.46 -15.39
CA CYS A 259 3.55 -21.07 -15.19
C CYS A 259 3.97 -22.00 -16.34
N PHE A 260 3.01 -22.44 -17.18
CA PHE A 260 3.26 -23.44 -18.21
C PHE A 260 3.24 -22.85 -19.62
N LYS A 261 4.15 -23.32 -20.47
CA LYS A 261 4.01 -23.32 -21.92
C LYS A 261 3.19 -24.56 -22.31
N VAL A 262 2.05 -24.35 -22.95
CA VAL A 262 1.11 -25.42 -23.30
C VAL A 262 1.20 -25.71 -24.80
N THR A 263 1.50 -26.96 -25.15
CA THR A 263 1.58 -27.40 -26.55
C THR A 263 0.41 -28.32 -26.85
N LYS A 264 -0.48 -27.88 -27.74
CA LYS A 264 -1.58 -28.70 -28.24
C LYS A 264 -1.05 -29.74 -29.22
N ARG A 265 -1.64 -30.92 -29.22
CA ARG A 265 -1.32 -32.03 -30.13
C ARG A 265 -2.63 -32.56 -30.69
N ASP A 266 -2.66 -32.85 -31.98
CA ASP A 266 -3.86 -33.36 -32.64
C ASP A 266 -4.21 -34.75 -32.10
N ASP A 267 -5.47 -34.95 -31.76
CA ASP A 267 -6.04 -36.20 -31.20
C ASP A 267 -5.35 -36.75 -29.93
N GLU A 268 -4.50 -35.95 -29.27
CA GLU A 268 -3.79 -36.34 -28.05
C GLU A 268 -3.93 -35.30 -26.92
N SER A 269 -3.62 -35.72 -25.69
CA SER A 269 -3.56 -34.79 -24.55
C SER A 269 -2.48 -33.71 -24.76
N SER A 270 -2.83 -32.46 -24.44
CA SER A 270 -1.87 -31.33 -24.46
C SER A 270 -0.73 -31.56 -23.48
N LEU A 271 0.46 -31.10 -23.87
CA LEU A 271 1.66 -31.15 -23.05
C LEU A 271 1.88 -29.82 -22.34
N MET A 272 2.38 -29.89 -21.13
CA MET A 272 2.70 -28.77 -20.26
C MET A 272 4.18 -28.82 -19.93
N GLN A 273 4.87 -27.72 -20.22
CA GLN A 273 6.28 -27.52 -19.89
C GLN A 273 6.39 -26.29 -18.99
N LEU A 274 7.22 -26.35 -17.96
CA LEU A 274 7.46 -25.18 -17.11
C LEU A 274 8.27 -24.14 -17.90
N LYS A 275 7.81 -22.88 -17.89
CA LYS A 275 8.57 -21.76 -18.46
C LYS A 275 9.90 -21.61 -17.71
N GLU A 276 10.92 -21.12 -18.40
CA GLU A 276 12.30 -21.12 -17.90
C GLU A 276 12.44 -20.34 -16.59
N GLU A 277 11.77 -19.18 -16.50
CA GLU A 277 11.76 -18.31 -15.33
C GLU A 277 11.17 -18.96 -14.07
N PHE A 278 10.41 -20.05 -14.19
CA PHE A 278 9.78 -20.76 -13.07
C PHE A 278 10.48 -22.07 -12.70
N ARG A 279 11.63 -22.40 -13.30
CA ARG A 279 12.40 -23.64 -13.02
C ARG A 279 13.26 -23.56 -11.76
N THR A 280 12.87 -22.74 -10.80
CA THR A 280 13.41 -22.72 -9.44
C THR A 280 12.26 -22.73 -8.46
N TYR A 281 12.47 -23.32 -7.28
CA TYR A 281 11.40 -23.40 -6.27
C TYR A 281 10.92 -22.00 -5.88
N ASP A 282 11.84 -21.07 -5.63
CA ASP A 282 11.50 -19.71 -5.20
C ASP A 282 10.64 -18.97 -6.24
N ALA A 283 10.99 -19.06 -7.52
CA ALA A 283 10.22 -18.40 -8.58
C ALA A 283 8.83 -19.04 -8.76
N LEU A 284 8.76 -20.38 -8.80
CA LEU A 284 7.50 -21.10 -8.92
C LEU A 284 6.58 -20.84 -7.72
N ARG A 285 7.14 -20.86 -6.51
CA ARG A 285 6.43 -20.60 -5.26
C ARG A 285 5.90 -19.18 -5.22
N ARG A 286 6.73 -18.20 -5.60
CA ARG A 286 6.32 -16.79 -5.68
C ARG A 286 5.16 -16.58 -6.64
N GLU A 287 5.17 -17.23 -7.80
CA GLU A 287 4.08 -17.12 -8.78
C GLU A 287 2.81 -17.84 -8.31
N HIS A 288 2.96 -19.00 -7.65
CA HIS A 288 1.87 -19.70 -6.97
C HIS A 288 1.19 -18.80 -5.92
N ASP A 289 1.96 -18.18 -5.03
CA ASP A 289 1.42 -17.34 -3.97
C ASP A 289 0.77 -16.08 -4.54
N SER A 290 1.40 -15.47 -5.55
CA SER A 290 0.84 -14.34 -6.33
C SER A 290 -0.54 -14.66 -6.89
N GLN A 291 -0.72 -15.85 -7.47
CA GLN A 291 -2.01 -16.27 -7.99
C GLN A 291 -3.07 -16.43 -6.90
N ILE A 292 -2.73 -16.93 -5.70
CA ILE A 292 -3.68 -17.01 -4.58
C ILE A 292 -4.06 -15.60 -4.10
N VAL A 293 -3.09 -14.68 -4.00
CA VAL A 293 -3.36 -13.28 -3.65
C VAL A 293 -4.31 -12.63 -4.66
N GLN A 294 -4.09 -12.82 -5.97
CA GLN A 294 -4.99 -12.33 -7.01
C GLN A 294 -6.42 -12.89 -6.85
N ILE A 295 -6.56 -14.19 -6.57
CA ILE A 295 -7.88 -14.80 -6.34
C ILE A 295 -8.59 -14.15 -5.15
N ALA A 296 -7.86 -13.82 -4.08
CA ALA A 296 -8.42 -13.13 -2.93
C ALA A 296 -8.85 -11.71 -3.28
N THR A 297 -8.03 -10.97 -4.03
CA THR A 297 -8.35 -9.62 -4.51
C THR A 297 -9.60 -9.62 -5.38
N GLU A 298 -9.69 -10.52 -6.35
CA GLU A 298 -10.89 -10.70 -7.20
C GLU A 298 -12.15 -11.07 -6.40
N ALA A 299 -11.99 -11.75 -5.26
CA ALA A 299 -13.07 -12.08 -4.33
C ALA A 299 -13.39 -10.93 -3.35
N GLY A 300 -12.76 -9.75 -3.49
CA GLY A 300 -12.95 -8.60 -2.62
C GLY A 300 -12.38 -8.80 -1.21
N LEU A 301 -11.44 -9.72 -1.02
CA LEU A 301 -10.82 -9.99 0.27
C LEU A 301 -9.55 -9.15 0.44
N ARG A 302 -9.42 -8.51 1.61
CA ARG A 302 -8.22 -7.77 2.02
C ARG A 302 -7.56 -8.51 3.18
N ILE A 303 -6.39 -9.08 2.92
CA ILE A 303 -5.65 -9.91 3.87
C ILE A 303 -4.26 -9.27 4.07
N ALA A 304 -3.87 -9.09 5.34
CA ALA A 304 -2.60 -8.47 5.68
C ALA A 304 -1.41 -9.42 5.36
N PRO A 305 -0.20 -8.91 5.07
CA PRO A 305 0.97 -9.74 4.75
C PRO A 305 1.32 -10.77 5.83
N GLU A 306 1.09 -10.43 7.10
CA GLU A 306 1.32 -11.34 8.23
C GLU A 306 0.30 -12.47 8.29
N GLN A 307 -0.97 -12.18 7.97
CA GLN A 307 -2.00 -13.21 7.83
C GLN A 307 -1.72 -14.10 6.62
N TRP A 308 -1.23 -13.54 5.51
CA TRP A 308 -0.79 -14.33 4.36
C TRP A 308 0.35 -15.28 4.69
N SER A 309 1.37 -14.80 5.42
CA SER A 309 2.46 -15.64 5.93
C SER A 309 1.89 -16.83 6.72
N SER A 310 0.97 -16.56 7.65
CA SER A 310 0.33 -17.61 8.44
C SER A 310 -0.49 -18.59 7.58
N LEU A 311 -1.28 -18.09 6.62
CA LEU A 311 -2.14 -18.91 5.77
C LEU A 311 -1.34 -19.82 4.81
N LEU A 312 -0.27 -19.31 4.21
CA LEU A 312 0.47 -20.02 3.15
C LEU A 312 1.71 -20.77 3.66
N TYR A 313 2.27 -20.36 4.80
CA TYR A 313 3.51 -20.91 5.35
C TYR A 313 3.36 -21.44 6.77
N GLY A 314 2.30 -21.07 7.49
CA GLY A 314 2.13 -21.47 8.89
C GLY A 314 3.04 -20.71 9.87
N ASP A 315 3.64 -19.60 9.42
CA ASP A 315 4.60 -18.81 10.20
C ASP A 315 4.41 -17.29 9.99
N ALA A 316 5.23 -16.48 10.65
CA ALA A 316 5.32 -15.03 10.43
C ALA A 316 6.58 -14.59 9.65
N GLY A 317 7.41 -15.55 9.22
CA GLY A 317 8.72 -15.31 8.60
C GLY A 317 8.64 -14.78 7.16
N HIS A 318 7.53 -15.04 6.46
CA HIS A 318 7.33 -14.68 5.05
C HIS A 318 6.58 -13.36 4.86
N LYS A 319 6.42 -12.54 5.92
CA LYS A 319 5.71 -11.26 5.87
C LYS A 319 6.24 -10.30 4.79
N SER A 320 7.56 -10.15 4.67
CA SER A 320 8.19 -9.26 3.69
C SER A 320 8.02 -9.78 2.25
N HIS A 321 8.11 -11.10 2.06
CA HIS A 321 7.83 -11.75 0.78
C HIS A 321 6.38 -11.51 0.34
N MET A 322 5.41 -11.73 1.22
CA MET A 322 4.00 -11.48 0.91
C MET A 322 3.71 -9.99 0.66
N GLN A 323 4.35 -9.09 1.40
CA GLN A 323 4.27 -7.64 1.14
C GLN A 323 4.79 -7.32 -0.27
N SER A 324 5.94 -7.87 -0.66
CA SER A 324 6.51 -7.70 -2.01
C SER A 324 5.57 -8.20 -3.12
N ILE A 325 4.88 -9.32 -2.91
CA ILE A 325 3.88 -9.81 -3.85
C ILE A 325 2.71 -8.83 -3.97
N ILE A 326 2.13 -8.42 -2.84
CA ILE A 326 0.99 -7.48 -2.81
C ILE A 326 1.36 -6.17 -3.53
N ASP A 327 2.53 -5.61 -3.22
CA ASP A 327 2.98 -4.35 -3.82
C ASP A 327 3.18 -4.47 -5.34
N LYS A 328 3.70 -5.61 -5.84
CA LYS A 328 3.85 -5.84 -7.28
C LYS A 328 2.53 -6.07 -8.01
N LEU A 329 1.50 -6.52 -7.31
CA LEU A 329 0.15 -6.69 -7.88
C LEU A 329 -0.63 -5.38 -7.93
N GLN A 330 -0.18 -4.33 -7.25
CA GLN A 330 -0.80 -3.02 -7.35
C GLN A 330 -0.52 -2.39 -8.72
N THR A 331 -1.59 -1.96 -9.37
CA THR A 331 -1.55 -1.20 -10.63
C THR A 331 -2.17 0.17 -10.41
N PRO A 332 -1.95 1.14 -11.31
CA PRO A 332 -2.65 2.42 -11.25
C PRO A 332 -4.19 2.27 -11.16
N GLN A 333 -4.75 1.21 -11.76
CA GLN A 333 -6.18 0.92 -11.77
C GLN A 333 -6.69 0.29 -10.46
N SER A 334 -5.82 -0.23 -9.59
CA SER A 334 -6.22 -0.90 -8.34
C SER A 334 -7.06 -0.03 -7.41
N PHE A 335 -6.84 1.29 -7.41
CA PHE A 335 -7.66 2.20 -6.60
C PHE A 335 -9.11 2.23 -7.12
N ALA A 336 -9.33 2.44 -8.42
CA ALA A 336 -10.67 2.45 -9.01
C ALA A 336 -11.39 1.11 -8.82
N GLN A 337 -10.66 -0.01 -8.94
CA GLN A 337 -11.20 -1.33 -8.64
C GLN A 337 -11.64 -1.45 -7.17
N SER A 338 -10.83 -0.95 -6.24
CA SER A 338 -11.18 -0.95 -4.81
C SER A 338 -12.43 -0.11 -4.51
N VAL A 339 -12.66 0.99 -5.22
CA VAL A 339 -13.91 1.77 -5.09
C VAL A 339 -15.12 0.94 -5.53
N ASN A 340 -15.01 0.16 -6.61
CA ASN A 340 -16.09 -0.74 -7.04
C ASN A 340 -16.35 -1.86 -6.03
N GLU A 341 -15.29 -2.44 -5.46
CA GLU A 341 -15.40 -3.47 -4.42
C GLU A 341 -16.08 -2.93 -3.15
N LEU A 342 -15.77 -1.68 -2.75
CA LEU A 342 -16.46 -1.02 -1.66
C LEU A 342 -17.97 -0.88 -1.95
N VAL A 343 -18.36 -0.48 -3.15
CA VAL A 343 -19.79 -0.38 -3.53
C VAL A 343 -20.51 -1.71 -3.37
N ILE A 344 -19.88 -2.82 -3.79
CA ILE A 344 -20.44 -4.17 -3.62
C ILE A 344 -20.58 -4.51 -2.13
N ALA A 345 -19.58 -4.18 -1.31
CA ALA A 345 -19.63 -4.39 0.13
C ALA A 345 -20.74 -3.59 0.82
N LEU A 346 -20.93 -2.32 0.42
CA LEU A 346 -21.99 -1.45 0.92
C LEU A 346 -23.38 -2.02 0.59
N GLN A 347 -23.60 -2.44 -0.66
CA GLN A 347 -24.85 -3.07 -1.10
C GLN A 347 -25.21 -4.31 -0.27
N ARG A 348 -24.22 -5.16 0.03
CA ARG A 348 -24.41 -6.37 0.85
C ARG A 348 -24.85 -6.07 2.27
N THR A 349 -24.44 -4.93 2.82
CA THR A 349 -24.74 -4.54 4.22
C THR A 349 -25.88 -3.54 4.36
N GLY A 350 -26.42 -3.04 3.24
CA GLY A 350 -27.50 -2.05 3.22
C GLY A 350 -27.04 -0.60 3.46
N ASP A 351 -25.73 -0.34 3.50
CA ASP A 351 -25.12 0.99 3.65
C ASP A 351 -25.75 1.90 4.75
N PRO A 352 -25.72 1.48 6.03
CA PRO A 352 -26.39 2.23 7.11
C PRO A 352 -25.81 3.64 7.33
N ALA A 353 -24.56 3.87 6.95
CA ALA A 353 -23.89 5.16 7.10
C ALA A 353 -23.98 6.06 5.84
N ASN A 354 -24.69 5.60 4.79
CA ASN A 354 -24.81 6.28 3.51
C ASN A 354 -23.43 6.68 2.95
N LEU A 355 -22.48 5.73 2.94
CA LEU A 355 -21.13 5.90 2.42
C LEU A 355 -21.10 5.94 0.90
N ALA A 356 -22.12 5.42 0.22
CA ALA A 356 -22.25 5.50 -1.24
C ALA A 356 -22.17 6.94 -1.77
N LYS A 357 -22.58 7.94 -0.96
CA LYS A 357 -22.47 9.36 -1.31
C LYS A 357 -21.03 9.85 -1.54
N LEU A 358 -20.02 9.12 -1.06
CA LEU A 358 -18.60 9.45 -1.26
C LEU A 358 -18.10 9.05 -2.64
N ARG A 359 -18.90 8.30 -3.42
CA ARG A 359 -18.49 7.75 -4.71
C ARG A 359 -17.96 8.82 -5.69
N PRO A 360 -18.63 9.96 -5.89
CA PRO A 360 -18.13 10.99 -6.82
C PRO A 360 -16.75 11.54 -6.43
N GLN A 361 -16.51 11.73 -5.12
CA GLN A 361 -15.23 12.22 -4.62
C GLN A 361 -14.13 11.15 -4.79
N LEU A 362 -14.44 9.89 -4.52
CA LEU A 362 -13.51 8.78 -4.73
C LEU A 362 -13.17 8.61 -6.21
N ASP A 363 -14.14 8.68 -7.11
CA ASP A 363 -13.91 8.60 -8.55
C ASP A 363 -13.01 9.75 -9.03
N LEU A 364 -13.23 10.98 -8.56
CA LEU A 364 -12.35 12.12 -8.85
C LEU A 364 -10.91 11.84 -8.38
N MET A 365 -10.73 11.28 -7.19
CA MET A 365 -9.38 10.94 -6.69
C MET A 365 -8.72 9.82 -7.50
N THR A 366 -9.50 8.87 -8.03
CA THR A 366 -8.94 7.78 -8.86
C THR A 366 -8.39 8.28 -10.19
N SER A 367 -8.91 9.41 -10.69
CA SER A 367 -8.48 10.07 -11.94
C SER A 367 -7.12 10.76 -11.85
N ILE A 368 -6.60 10.97 -10.64
CA ILE A 368 -5.28 11.54 -10.42
C ILE A 368 -4.21 10.55 -10.88
N ASP A 369 -3.30 11.01 -11.76
CA ASP A 369 -2.15 10.23 -12.19
C ASP A 369 -1.21 9.96 -10.99
N PRO A 370 -0.95 8.68 -10.62
CA PRO A 370 -0.03 8.34 -9.55
C PRO A 370 1.45 8.48 -9.93
N SER A 371 1.77 8.64 -11.22
CA SER A 371 3.15 8.70 -11.68
C SER A 371 3.89 9.93 -11.12
N PRO A 372 5.15 9.79 -10.67
CA PRO A 372 5.99 10.96 -10.49
C PRO A 372 6.16 11.60 -11.87
N GLY A 373 5.67 12.83 -12.05
CA GLY A 373 5.86 13.58 -13.31
C GLY A 373 7.33 13.56 -13.74
N LYS A 374 7.55 13.52 -15.06
CA LYS A 374 8.90 13.53 -15.66
C LYS A 374 9.63 14.84 -15.42
#